data_AF-A0A537GMG9-F1
#
_entry.id   AF-A0A537GMG9-F1
#
_cell.length_a   1.000
_cell.length_b   1.000
_cell.length_c   1.000
_cell.angle_alpha   90.00
_cell.angle_beta   90.00
_cell.angle_gamma   90.00
#
_symmetry.space_group_name_H-M   'P 1'
#
loop_
_entity.id
_entity.type
_entity.pdbx_description
1 polymer ?
#
loop_
_entity_poly.entity_id
_entity_poly.type
_entity_poly.pdbx_seq_one_letter_code
_entity_poly.pdbx_strand_id
1 'polypeptide(L)'
;MRLLSLSTEGSIETKILSFSGRDSGPIASLVVSNFHPGPYRDMGSGGLPSELKQSLEETQRGVVQVPHGISSHKLNIVSHRDIDRLLSAARENYPSEHLIRKASSMIRGREGEAIVSGQAFGNVALLTITLAPEEMEDLPTVVSGEIEKEASTRGFEVLVIDAHNSLVGQPSITPLQAERIITAAVRVLDRLKALSQDPFKVGSAYDALDSYGLKDGIGPGGLSVLVLKTESDTVSYITIDGNNMQQGLRDRIVQSVKDIGVSDAEVMTTDTHLVTGLVRSPLGYYPVGAALPTASFVTQITQTVQKAVANLEESSAGVSKFSLQMQVLGSETFQSITSFIGRVARQIGRSFLWIESGSFLLAVVILFVV
;
A
#
# COMPACT_ATOMS: atom_id res chain seq x y z
N MET A 1 -9.19 3.12 26.28
CA MET A 1 -8.62 3.89 27.41
C MET A 1 -7.14 3.59 27.69
N ARG A 2 -6.64 2.33 27.64
CA ARG A 2 -5.22 2.02 27.96
C ARG A 2 -4.18 2.27 26.85
N LEU A 3 -4.55 2.28 25.57
CA LEU A 3 -3.59 2.56 24.48
C LEU A 3 -3.29 4.07 24.33
N LEU A 4 -4.29 4.93 24.59
CA LEU A 4 -4.14 6.39 24.60
C LEU A 4 -3.18 6.90 25.69
N SER A 5 -3.06 6.21 26.82
CA SER A 5 -2.08 6.57 27.86
C SER A 5 -0.64 6.21 27.48
N LEU A 6 -0.46 5.50 26.36
CA LEU A 6 0.83 5.08 25.83
C LEU A 6 1.09 5.68 24.44
N SER A 7 0.22 6.55 23.93
CA SER A 7 0.46 7.19 22.64
C SER A 7 1.40 8.39 22.78
N THR A 8 2.01 8.77 21.66
CA THR A 8 2.79 9.99 21.50
C THR A 8 2.18 10.83 20.37
N GLU A 9 2.58 12.09 20.25
CA GLU A 9 2.19 12.90 19.11
C GLU A 9 3.04 12.54 17.89
N GLY A 10 2.38 12.37 16.74
CA GLY A 10 3.00 12.14 15.45
C GLY A 10 2.33 12.98 14.37
N SER A 11 3.13 13.39 13.38
CA SER A 11 2.63 14.11 12.21
C SER A 11 2.25 13.10 11.12
N ILE A 12 0.95 13.04 10.81
CA ILE A 12 0.45 12.28 9.67
C ILE A 12 0.34 13.23 8.48
N GLU A 13 1.16 12.99 7.46
CA GLU A 13 1.12 13.70 6.19
C GLU A 13 0.35 12.87 5.17
N THR A 14 -0.51 13.53 4.39
CA THR A 14 -1.28 12.93 3.31
C THR A 14 -1.16 13.77 2.05
N LYS A 15 -0.90 13.11 0.92
CA LYS A 15 -0.88 13.70 -0.41
C LYS A 15 -1.96 13.04 -1.26
N ILE A 16 -2.74 13.85 -1.96
CA ILE A 16 -3.79 13.39 -2.88
C ILE A 16 -3.41 13.86 -4.27
N LEU A 17 -3.24 12.91 -5.19
CA LEU A 17 -3.18 13.16 -6.62
C LEU A 17 -4.51 12.70 -7.23
N SER A 18 -5.36 13.65 -7.60
CA SER A 18 -6.68 13.38 -8.17
C SER A 18 -6.71 13.68 -9.66
N PHE A 19 -7.54 12.94 -10.38
CA PHE A 19 -7.76 13.08 -11.82
C PHE A 19 -9.24 13.35 -12.07
N SER A 20 -9.51 14.37 -12.89
CA SER A 20 -10.85 14.74 -13.33
C SER A 20 -10.92 14.67 -14.84
N GLY A 21 -11.99 14.08 -15.35
CA GLY A 21 -12.35 14.17 -16.76
C GLY A 21 -12.78 15.60 -17.07
N ARG A 22 -12.68 15.96 -18.35
CA ARG A 22 -13.11 17.28 -18.82
C ARG A 22 -14.60 17.53 -18.56
N ASP A 23 -15.43 16.50 -18.72
CA ASP A 23 -16.89 16.61 -18.68
C ASP A 23 -17.55 15.73 -17.59
N SER A 24 -16.85 14.72 -17.08
CA SER A 24 -17.37 13.73 -16.12
C SER A 24 -17.12 14.08 -14.65
N GLY A 25 -16.22 15.03 -14.36
CA GLY A 25 -15.76 15.31 -12.99
C GLY A 25 -14.70 14.32 -12.51
N PRO A 26 -14.54 14.11 -11.18
CA PRO A 26 -13.52 13.21 -10.63
C PRO A 26 -13.64 11.77 -11.18
N ILE A 27 -12.55 11.25 -11.76
CA ILE A 27 -12.46 9.89 -12.32
C ILE A 27 -11.74 8.95 -11.35
N ALA A 28 -10.63 9.43 -10.79
CA ALA A 28 -9.77 8.62 -9.93
C ALA A 28 -8.92 9.48 -9.00
N SER A 29 -8.42 8.90 -7.92
CA SER A 29 -7.36 9.50 -7.12
C SER A 29 -6.42 8.48 -6.51
N LEU A 30 -5.19 8.90 -6.27
CA LEU A 30 -4.19 8.22 -5.46
C LEU A 30 -4.00 9.01 -4.17
N VAL A 31 -4.21 8.36 -3.03
CA VAL A 31 -4.05 8.94 -1.70
C VAL A 31 -2.90 8.24 -1.01
N VAL A 32 -1.81 8.95 -0.81
CA VAL A 32 -0.59 8.41 -0.21
C VAL A 32 -0.36 9.12 1.12
N SER A 33 -0.23 8.35 2.18
CA SER A 33 -0.01 8.87 3.53
C SER A 33 1.05 8.07 4.25
N ASN A 34 1.71 8.70 5.22
CA ASN A 34 2.68 8.06 6.09
C ASN A 34 2.03 7.39 7.31
N PHE A 35 0.70 7.24 7.40
CA PHE A 35 0.12 6.40 8.46
C PHE A 35 0.47 4.93 8.20
N HIS A 36 0.62 4.16 9.27
CA HIS A 36 0.77 2.71 9.15
C HIS A 36 -0.58 2.05 9.47
N PRO A 37 -1.11 1.13 8.64
CA PRO A 37 -2.42 0.51 8.86
C PRO A 37 -2.45 -0.54 9.98
N GLY A 38 -1.75 -0.34 11.10
CA GLY A 38 -1.57 -1.36 12.14
C GLY A 38 -2.09 -0.96 13.53
N PRO A 39 -1.89 -1.83 14.55
CA PRO A 39 -1.10 -3.07 14.50
C PRO A 39 -1.91 -4.33 14.15
N TYR A 40 -3.24 -4.33 14.30
CA TYR A 40 -4.02 -5.57 14.18
C TYR A 40 -5.51 -5.32 13.92
N ARG A 41 -6.07 -5.92 12.85
CA ARG A 41 -7.51 -5.95 12.54
C ARG A 41 -8.17 -4.57 12.55
N ASP A 42 -9.17 -4.38 13.39
CA ASP A 42 -9.97 -3.18 13.61
C ASP A 42 -9.42 -2.31 14.74
N MET A 43 -8.26 -2.67 15.32
CA MET A 43 -7.60 -1.83 16.32
C MET A 43 -6.85 -0.69 15.64
N GLY A 44 -7.31 0.54 15.86
CA GLY A 44 -6.63 1.74 15.37
C GLY A 44 -6.76 1.86 13.84
N SER A 45 -5.68 2.24 13.17
CA SER A 45 -5.65 2.46 11.71
C SER A 45 -5.71 1.18 10.85
N GLY A 46 -6.06 0.05 11.45
CA GLY A 46 -6.10 -1.28 10.82
C GLY A 46 -6.87 -1.38 9.50
N GLY A 47 -8.05 -0.77 9.45
CA GLY A 47 -8.92 -0.68 8.28
C GLY A 47 -8.89 0.66 7.55
N LEU A 48 -8.00 1.56 7.98
CA LEU A 48 -7.95 2.95 7.52
C LEU A 48 -7.83 3.10 6.00
N PRO A 49 -7.08 2.27 5.25
CA PRO A 49 -7.06 2.38 3.79
C PRO A 49 -8.44 2.24 3.16
N SER A 50 -9.22 1.24 3.59
CA SER A 50 -10.59 1.01 3.10
C SER A 50 -11.58 2.08 3.57
N GLU A 51 -11.45 2.55 4.81
CA GLU A 51 -12.28 3.64 5.35
C GLU A 51 -12.02 4.97 4.64
N LEU A 52 -10.75 5.26 4.32
CA LEU A 52 -10.35 6.46 3.58
C LEU A 52 -10.82 6.42 2.14
N LYS A 53 -10.68 5.26 1.48
CA LYS A 53 -11.26 5.00 0.16
C LYS A 53 -12.76 5.28 0.18
N GLN A 54 -13.51 4.60 1.05
CA GLN A 54 -14.96 4.74 1.14
C GLN A 54 -15.38 6.19 1.41
N SER A 55 -14.77 6.85 2.40
CA SER A 55 -15.05 8.24 2.76
C SER A 55 -14.88 9.20 1.58
N LEU A 56 -13.84 9.00 0.77
CA LEU A 56 -13.60 9.84 -0.40
C LEU A 56 -14.54 9.47 -1.55
N GLU A 57 -14.83 8.19 -1.80
CA GLU A 57 -15.76 7.76 -2.87
C GLU A 57 -17.22 8.17 -2.60
N GLU A 58 -17.63 8.25 -1.33
CA GLU A 58 -18.95 8.74 -0.94
C GLU A 58 -19.13 10.24 -1.25
N THR A 59 -18.04 11.00 -1.25
CA THR A 59 -18.06 12.45 -1.48
C THR A 59 -17.60 12.85 -2.89
N GLN A 60 -16.73 12.04 -3.50
CA GLN A 60 -16.11 12.25 -4.80
C GLN A 60 -16.47 11.07 -5.70
N ARG A 61 -17.08 11.32 -6.86
CA ARG A 61 -17.64 10.28 -7.74
C ARG A 61 -16.61 9.45 -8.55
N GLY A 62 -15.37 9.35 -8.10
CA GLY A 62 -14.26 8.68 -8.80
C GLY A 62 -13.62 7.55 -7.98
N VAL A 63 -12.92 6.63 -8.64
CA VAL A 63 -12.27 5.48 -8.00
C VAL A 63 -11.07 5.93 -7.17
N VAL A 64 -11.08 5.68 -5.87
CA VAL A 64 -9.99 6.04 -4.95
C VAL A 64 -9.07 4.84 -4.73
N GLN A 65 -7.77 5.09 -4.83
CA GLN A 65 -6.69 4.16 -4.48
C GLN A 65 -5.93 4.70 -3.27
N VAL A 66 -5.72 3.84 -2.27
CA VAL A 66 -4.96 4.16 -1.06
C VAL A 66 -3.80 3.17 -0.89
N PRO A 67 -2.81 3.19 -1.81
CA PRO A 67 -1.66 2.30 -1.70
C PRO A 67 -0.83 2.63 -0.45
N HIS A 68 -0.05 1.66 0.02
CA HIS A 68 0.83 1.86 1.17
C HIS A 68 1.87 2.96 0.87
N GLY A 69 1.94 3.98 1.73
CA GLY A 69 3.01 4.97 1.72
C GLY A 69 4.15 4.53 2.62
N ILE A 70 5.36 5.08 2.44
CA ILE A 70 6.47 4.78 3.34
C ILE A 70 6.10 5.21 4.77
N SER A 71 5.91 4.21 5.63
CA SER A 71 5.50 4.40 7.01
C SER A 71 6.36 3.58 7.97
N SER A 72 6.04 3.68 9.25
CA SER A 72 6.57 2.83 10.29
C SER A 72 5.44 2.55 11.27
N HIS A 73 5.42 1.37 11.90
CA HIS A 73 4.48 1.04 12.97
C HIS A 73 4.37 2.09 14.10
N LYS A 74 5.36 2.97 14.24
CA LYS A 74 5.31 4.13 15.15
C LYS A 74 4.14 5.07 14.84
N LEU A 75 3.70 5.12 13.59
CA LEU A 75 2.64 5.97 13.07
C LEU A 75 1.28 5.26 12.99
N ASN A 76 1.12 4.14 13.72
CA ASN A 76 -0.18 3.52 13.95
C ASN A 76 -1.08 4.51 14.71
N ILE A 77 -2.20 4.92 14.10
CA ILE A 77 -3.18 5.81 14.71
C ILE A 77 -4.03 5.00 15.67
N VAL A 78 -4.13 5.44 16.93
CA VAL A 78 -4.72 4.62 18.00
C VAL A 78 -6.20 4.95 18.23
N SER A 79 -6.62 6.16 17.86
CA SER A 79 -7.91 6.74 18.25
C SER A 79 -8.85 6.84 17.06
N HIS A 80 -10.08 6.31 17.19
CA HIS A 80 -11.15 6.52 16.20
C HIS A 80 -11.42 8.01 15.95
N ARG A 81 -11.29 8.86 16.97
CA ARG A 81 -11.44 10.32 16.80
C ARG A 81 -10.37 10.88 15.86
N ASP A 82 -9.14 10.37 15.92
CA ASP A 82 -8.07 10.84 15.02
C ASP A 82 -8.25 10.25 13.61
N ILE A 83 -8.77 9.02 13.50
CA ILE A 83 -9.23 8.47 12.21
C ILE A 83 -10.30 9.38 11.60
N ASP A 84 -11.36 9.72 12.34
CA ASP A 84 -12.43 10.62 11.85
C ASP A 84 -11.89 12.00 11.44
N ARG A 85 -10.90 12.53 12.17
CA ARG A 85 -10.21 13.77 11.83
C ARG A 85 -9.43 13.63 10.52
N LEU A 86 -8.74 12.51 10.30
CA LEU A 86 -8.02 12.26 9.05
C LEU A 86 -8.99 12.15 7.88
N LEU A 87 -10.06 11.36 8.03
CA LEU A 87 -11.10 11.19 7.01
C LEU A 87 -11.75 12.53 6.65
N SER A 88 -12.06 13.36 7.65
CA SER A 88 -12.62 14.69 7.45
C SER A 88 -11.65 15.62 6.73
N ALA A 89 -10.40 15.68 7.18
CA ALA A 89 -9.38 16.49 6.55
C ALA A 89 -9.09 16.06 5.11
N ALA A 90 -9.12 14.76 4.81
CA ALA A 90 -8.95 14.25 3.46
C ALA A 90 -10.08 14.72 2.53
N ARG A 91 -11.33 14.73 3.00
CA ARG A 91 -12.46 15.28 2.24
C ARG A 91 -12.34 16.79 2.05
N GLU A 92 -11.97 17.53 3.10
CA GLU A 92 -11.82 18.98 3.07
C GLU A 92 -10.66 19.45 2.17
N ASN A 93 -9.58 18.68 2.14
CA ASN A 93 -8.38 18.97 1.34
C ASN A 93 -8.35 18.21 0.02
N TYR A 94 -9.44 17.53 -0.38
CA TYR A 94 -9.49 16.90 -1.70
C TYR A 94 -9.33 17.98 -2.79
N PRO A 95 -8.47 17.78 -3.80
CA PRO A 95 -8.17 18.85 -4.76
C PRO A 95 -9.44 19.35 -5.48
N SER A 96 -9.75 20.63 -5.31
CA SER A 96 -10.88 21.29 -5.98
C SER A 96 -10.55 21.74 -7.41
N GLU A 97 -9.28 22.07 -7.66
CA GLU A 97 -8.78 22.51 -8.96
C GLU A 97 -7.87 21.45 -9.60
N HIS A 98 -8.11 21.16 -10.88
CA HIS A 98 -7.34 20.19 -11.66
C HIS A 98 -6.66 20.90 -12.85
N LEU A 99 -5.57 21.60 -12.55
CA LEU A 99 -4.87 22.48 -13.50
C LEU A 99 -3.80 21.76 -14.33
N ILE A 100 -3.32 20.60 -13.90
CA ILE A 100 -2.25 19.88 -14.59
C ILE A 100 -2.84 19.13 -15.77
N ARG A 101 -2.43 19.48 -16.99
CA ARG A 101 -2.97 18.90 -18.25
C ARG A 101 -2.01 18.00 -18.98
N LYS A 102 -0.80 17.82 -18.46
CA LYS A 102 0.27 17.08 -19.12
C LYS A 102 0.92 16.10 -18.14
N ALA A 103 1.35 14.96 -18.67
CA ALA A 103 2.07 13.94 -17.95
C ALA A 103 3.22 13.37 -18.79
N SER A 104 4.30 12.92 -18.16
CA SER A 104 5.35 12.16 -18.84
C SER A 104 4.90 10.72 -19.09
N SER A 105 5.68 9.97 -19.88
CA SER A 105 5.66 8.50 -19.79
C SER A 105 6.04 8.03 -18.38
N MET A 106 5.62 6.82 -18.03
CA MET A 106 6.19 6.13 -16.87
C MET A 106 7.56 5.55 -17.25
N ILE A 107 8.54 5.78 -16.40
CA ILE A 107 9.88 5.19 -16.56
C ILE A 107 10.26 4.38 -15.33
N ARG A 108 11.15 3.40 -15.51
CA ARG A 108 11.75 2.63 -14.42
C ARG A 108 13.24 2.88 -14.31
N GLY A 109 13.72 3.03 -13.08
CA GLY A 109 15.13 2.99 -12.70
C GLY A 109 15.40 1.76 -11.84
N ARG A 110 16.61 1.23 -11.95
CA ARG A 110 17.04 0.07 -11.17
C ARG A 110 18.42 0.33 -10.56
N GLU A 111 18.59 -0.13 -9.32
CA GLU A 111 19.88 -0.22 -8.64
C GLU A 111 19.88 -1.52 -7.82
N GLY A 112 20.69 -2.50 -8.21
CA GLY A 112 20.62 -3.84 -7.63
C GLY A 112 19.24 -4.49 -7.81
N GLU A 113 18.60 -4.84 -6.70
CA GLU A 113 17.23 -5.34 -6.57
C GLU A 113 16.17 -4.23 -6.54
N ALA A 114 16.55 -3.00 -6.18
CA ALA A 114 15.62 -1.91 -6.05
C ALA A 114 15.13 -1.42 -7.42
N ILE A 115 13.82 -1.40 -7.61
CA ILE A 115 13.16 -0.88 -8.80
C ILE A 115 12.28 0.28 -8.37
N VAL A 116 12.48 1.43 -9.02
CA VAL A 116 11.64 2.61 -8.82
C VAL A 116 10.98 2.96 -10.15
N SER A 117 9.66 3.03 -10.17
CA SER A 117 8.91 3.58 -11.30
C SER A 117 8.59 5.02 -11.00
N GLY A 118 8.55 5.86 -12.04
CA GLY A 118 8.21 7.26 -11.89
C GLY A 118 7.42 7.79 -13.06
N GLN A 119 6.46 8.68 -12.78
CA GLN A 119 5.72 9.45 -13.77
C GLN A 119 5.51 10.88 -13.25
N ALA A 120 5.74 11.87 -14.11
CA ALA A 120 5.60 13.28 -13.76
C ALA A 120 4.29 13.86 -14.30
N PHE A 121 3.67 14.74 -13.51
CA PHE A 121 2.48 15.52 -13.79
C PHE A 121 2.80 16.99 -13.49
N GLY A 122 3.20 17.76 -14.51
CA GLY A 122 3.79 19.08 -14.30
C GLY A 122 5.04 18.99 -13.42
N ASN A 123 4.98 19.59 -12.23
CA ASN A 123 6.02 19.55 -11.20
C ASN A 123 5.70 18.56 -10.06
N VAL A 124 4.81 17.60 -10.27
CA VAL A 124 4.52 16.54 -9.30
C VAL A 124 5.02 15.21 -9.84
N ALA A 125 5.79 14.47 -9.04
CA ALA A 125 6.28 13.14 -9.39
C ALA A 125 5.56 12.07 -8.56
N LEU A 126 5.00 11.06 -9.22
CA LEU A 126 4.51 9.85 -8.59
C LEU A 126 5.60 8.79 -8.70
N LEU A 127 6.10 8.29 -7.58
CA LEU A 127 7.09 7.22 -7.51
C LEU A 127 6.50 5.98 -6.85
N THR A 128 6.76 4.81 -7.42
CA THR A 128 6.46 3.51 -6.81
C THR A 128 7.75 2.72 -6.62
N ILE A 129 7.92 2.09 -5.46
CA ILE A 129 9.13 1.38 -5.09
C ILE A 129 8.79 -0.10 -4.89
N THR A 130 9.56 -0.99 -5.51
CA THR A 130 9.46 -2.43 -5.29
C THR A 130 10.84 -3.08 -5.27
N LEU A 131 10.99 -4.15 -4.48
CA LEU A 131 12.13 -5.05 -4.58
C LEU A 131 11.78 -6.34 -5.34
N ALA A 132 10.53 -6.51 -5.79
CA ALA A 132 10.06 -7.72 -6.45
C ALA A 132 10.98 -8.12 -7.63
N PRO A 133 11.31 -9.41 -7.77
CA PRO A 133 10.77 -10.55 -7.00
C PRO A 133 11.44 -10.75 -5.63
N GLU A 134 12.44 -9.97 -5.22
CA GLU A 134 12.98 -10.07 -3.87
C GLU A 134 11.93 -9.67 -2.83
N GLU A 135 12.09 -10.15 -1.60
CA GLU A 135 11.14 -9.85 -0.54
C GLU A 135 11.25 -8.38 -0.11
N MET A 136 10.10 -7.78 0.20
CA MET A 136 9.99 -6.43 0.74
C MET A 136 8.92 -6.36 1.82
N GLU A 137 9.18 -5.47 2.77
CA GLU A 137 8.29 -5.06 3.85
C GLU A 137 8.48 -3.54 4.03
N ASP A 138 7.87 -2.97 5.08
CA ASP A 138 7.94 -1.55 5.45
C ASP A 138 9.30 -0.91 5.15
N LEU A 139 9.30 0.05 4.23
CA LEU A 139 10.50 0.85 3.96
C LEU A 139 10.84 1.77 5.14
N PRO A 140 12.13 1.88 5.54
CA PRO A 140 12.54 2.81 6.58
C PRO A 140 12.23 4.26 6.21
N THR A 141 11.70 5.06 7.15
CA THR A 141 11.30 6.46 6.90
C THR A 141 12.44 7.39 6.45
N VAL A 142 13.71 6.98 6.62
CA VAL A 142 14.86 7.71 6.05
C VAL A 142 14.83 7.70 4.51
N VAL A 143 14.27 6.64 3.90
CA VAL A 143 14.14 6.50 2.45
C VAL A 143 13.22 7.58 1.90
N SER A 144 12.02 7.77 2.47
CA SER A 144 11.12 8.85 2.03
C SER A 144 11.74 10.22 2.24
N GLY A 145 12.35 10.49 3.40
CA GLY A 145 12.97 11.77 3.70
C GLY A 145 14.07 12.18 2.70
N GLU A 146 14.97 11.26 2.33
CA GLU A 146 16.00 11.56 1.33
C GLU A 146 15.42 11.69 -0.09
N ILE A 147 14.43 10.86 -0.47
CA ILE A 147 13.77 11.00 -1.78
C ILE A 147 13.03 12.34 -1.90
N GLU A 148 12.32 12.77 -0.87
CA GLU A 148 11.60 14.06 -0.85
C GLU A 148 12.57 15.24 -0.95
N LYS A 149 13.69 15.19 -0.22
CA LYS A 149 14.75 16.18 -0.30
C LYS A 149 15.32 16.25 -1.72
N GLU A 150 15.68 15.12 -2.31
CA GLU A 150 16.23 15.06 -3.67
C GLU A 150 15.22 15.50 -4.75
N ALA A 151 13.94 15.15 -4.59
CA ALA A 151 12.86 15.63 -5.45
C ALA A 151 12.69 17.15 -5.36
N SER A 152 12.72 17.71 -4.15
CA SER A 152 12.61 19.15 -3.92
C SER A 152 13.74 19.93 -4.61
N THR A 153 14.99 19.45 -4.55
CA THR A 153 16.11 20.08 -5.27
C THR A 153 15.93 20.13 -6.79
N ARG A 154 15.11 19.22 -7.34
CA ARG A 154 14.75 19.15 -8.77
C ARG A 154 13.45 19.88 -9.09
N GLY A 155 12.84 20.52 -8.10
CA GLY A 155 11.58 21.24 -8.21
C GLY A 155 10.36 20.34 -8.35
N PHE A 156 10.41 19.12 -7.80
CA PHE A 156 9.27 18.22 -7.71
C PHE A 156 8.65 18.22 -6.31
N GLU A 157 7.32 18.25 -6.23
CA GLU A 157 6.59 17.62 -5.12
C GLU A 157 6.46 16.13 -5.44
N VAL A 158 6.70 15.24 -4.48
CA VAL A 158 6.72 13.80 -4.76
C VAL A 158 5.71 13.02 -3.91
N LEU A 159 4.98 12.10 -4.54
CA LEU A 159 4.23 11.05 -3.85
C LEU A 159 5.09 9.77 -3.94
N VAL A 160 5.46 9.21 -2.79
CA VAL A 160 6.32 8.02 -2.71
C VAL A 160 5.51 6.85 -2.17
N ILE A 161 5.28 5.86 -3.03
CA ILE A 161 4.53 4.65 -2.71
C ILE A 161 5.49 3.50 -2.48
N ASP A 162 5.30 2.83 -1.37
CA ASP A 162 5.84 1.50 -1.12
C ASP A 162 4.86 0.49 -1.72
N ALA A 163 5.30 -0.25 -2.74
CA ALA A 163 4.39 -1.15 -3.44
C ALA A 163 3.96 -2.35 -2.58
N HIS A 164 4.78 -2.72 -1.57
CA HIS A 164 4.48 -3.76 -0.59
C HIS A 164 3.95 -5.06 -1.23
N ASN A 165 4.66 -5.54 -2.26
CA ASN A 165 4.10 -6.46 -3.26
C ASN A 165 4.94 -7.73 -3.50
N SER A 166 5.75 -8.17 -2.54
CA SER A 166 6.54 -9.39 -2.66
C SER A 166 7.00 -9.90 -1.30
N LEU A 167 6.44 -11.02 -0.84
CA LEU A 167 6.72 -11.59 0.47
C LEU A 167 6.71 -13.13 0.44
N VAL A 168 7.64 -13.72 1.18
CA VAL A 168 7.67 -15.16 1.50
C VAL A 168 7.70 -15.38 3.02
N GLY A 169 8.57 -14.66 3.72
CA GLY A 169 8.79 -14.66 5.16
C GLY A 169 8.50 -13.28 5.77
N GLN A 170 9.38 -12.83 6.65
CA GLN A 170 9.32 -11.50 7.28
C GLN A 170 10.70 -10.86 7.19
N PRO A 171 11.08 -10.32 6.02
CA PRO A 171 12.36 -9.65 5.86
C PRO A 171 12.37 -8.32 6.64
N SER A 172 13.56 -7.73 6.71
CA SER A 172 13.69 -6.31 7.03
C SER A 172 14.56 -5.68 5.96
N ILE A 173 14.25 -4.43 5.61
CA ILE A 173 15.02 -3.70 4.61
C ILE A 173 16.41 -3.40 5.16
N THR A 174 17.43 -3.90 4.47
CA THR A 174 18.83 -3.67 4.85
C THR A 174 19.26 -2.24 4.54
N PRO A 175 20.29 -1.70 5.23
CA PRO A 175 20.84 -0.38 4.89
C PRO A 175 21.28 -0.26 3.43
N LEU A 176 21.85 -1.31 2.85
CA LEU A 176 22.24 -1.35 1.44
C LEU A 176 21.03 -1.27 0.52
N GLN A 177 19.95 -1.99 0.82
CA GLN A 177 18.69 -1.89 0.06
C GLN A 177 18.11 -0.49 0.12
N ALA A 178 18.09 0.14 1.30
CA ALA A 178 17.64 1.52 1.46
C ALA A 178 18.46 2.50 0.60
N GLU A 179 19.79 2.39 0.60
CA GLU A 179 20.68 3.20 -0.25
C GLU A 179 20.41 2.98 -1.75
N ARG A 180 20.21 1.73 -2.16
CA ARG A 180 19.89 1.38 -3.55
C ARG A 180 18.55 1.95 -3.99
N ILE A 181 17.52 1.90 -3.14
CA ILE A 181 16.22 2.52 -3.39
C ILE A 181 16.37 4.02 -3.62
N ILE A 182 17.07 4.72 -2.72
CA ILE A 182 17.31 6.17 -2.83
C ILE A 182 18.06 6.47 -4.15
N THR A 183 19.11 5.71 -4.45
CA THR A 183 19.88 5.87 -5.70
C THR A 183 19.02 5.67 -6.94
N ALA A 184 18.18 4.64 -6.98
CA ALA A 184 17.26 4.40 -8.08
C ALA A 184 16.23 5.53 -8.22
N ALA A 185 15.65 6.00 -7.12
CA ALA A 185 14.69 7.11 -7.10
C ALA A 185 15.31 8.42 -7.62
N VAL A 186 16.53 8.76 -7.18
CA VAL A 186 17.26 9.94 -7.66
C VAL A 186 17.47 9.87 -9.17
N ARG A 187 17.92 8.73 -9.70
CA ARG A 187 18.07 8.53 -11.15
C ARG A 187 16.75 8.67 -11.92
N VAL A 188 15.65 8.20 -11.34
CA VAL A 188 14.31 8.37 -11.92
C VAL A 188 13.92 9.84 -11.95
N LEU A 189 14.09 10.57 -10.84
CA LEU A 189 13.78 12.00 -10.75
C LEU A 189 14.59 12.83 -11.76
N ASP A 190 15.89 12.54 -11.92
CA ASP A 190 16.74 13.18 -12.93
C ASP A 190 16.19 12.97 -14.35
N ARG A 191 15.79 11.74 -14.67
CA ARG A 191 15.22 11.41 -15.98
C ARG A 191 13.85 12.04 -16.18
N LEU A 192 12.97 12.02 -15.17
CA LEU A 192 11.66 12.67 -15.21
C LEU A 192 11.78 14.16 -15.52
N LYS A 193 12.81 14.83 -15.02
CA LYS A 193 13.05 16.25 -15.30
C LYS A 193 13.36 16.54 -16.77
N ALA A 194 13.98 15.59 -17.46
CA ALA A 194 14.36 15.70 -18.86
C ALA A 194 13.28 15.21 -19.84
N LEU A 195 12.25 14.50 -19.37
CA LEU A 195 11.20 13.96 -20.21
C LEU A 195 10.22 15.04 -20.66
N SER A 196 9.75 14.91 -21.89
CA SER A 196 8.58 15.65 -22.37
C SER A 196 7.34 15.22 -21.59
N GLN A 197 6.37 16.12 -21.52
CA GLN A 197 5.06 15.83 -20.96
C GLN A 197 4.00 16.23 -21.97
N ASP A 198 3.05 15.31 -22.18
CA ASP A 198 2.03 15.39 -23.21
C ASP A 198 0.64 15.34 -22.58
N PRO A 199 -0.41 15.82 -23.27
CA PRO A 199 -1.78 15.60 -22.85
C PRO A 199 -2.04 14.12 -22.55
N PHE A 200 -2.86 13.85 -21.55
CA PHE A 200 -3.11 12.50 -21.10
C PHE A 200 -4.61 12.22 -20.92
N LYS A 201 -4.94 10.94 -21.08
CA LYS A 201 -6.25 10.39 -20.76
C LYS A 201 -6.18 9.55 -19.51
N VAL A 202 -7.26 9.54 -18.74
CA VAL A 202 -7.42 8.70 -17.56
C VAL A 202 -8.68 7.87 -17.70
N GLY A 203 -8.58 6.61 -17.31
CA GLY A 203 -9.71 5.74 -17.07
C GLY A 203 -9.48 4.97 -15.77
N SER A 204 -10.56 4.53 -15.14
CA SER A 204 -10.50 3.87 -13.84
C SER A 204 -11.57 2.80 -13.71
N ALA A 205 -11.30 1.80 -12.88
CA ALA A 205 -12.27 0.75 -12.61
C ALA A 205 -12.08 0.20 -11.21
N TYR A 206 -13.17 -0.31 -10.66
CA TYR A 206 -13.23 -0.95 -9.36
C TYR A 206 -13.85 -2.34 -9.50
N ASP A 207 -13.35 -3.30 -8.71
CA ASP A 207 -13.96 -4.59 -8.49
C ASP A 207 -13.90 -4.90 -7.00
N ALA A 208 -15.04 -5.22 -6.38
CA ALA A 208 -15.11 -5.52 -4.96
C ALA A 208 -14.41 -6.83 -4.59
N LEU A 209 -14.07 -7.66 -5.59
CA LEU A 209 -13.46 -8.96 -5.39
C LEU A 209 -14.36 -9.90 -4.55
N ASP A 210 -15.68 -9.84 -4.74
CA ASP A 210 -16.72 -10.51 -3.93
C ASP A 210 -16.55 -12.04 -3.77
N SER A 211 -15.72 -12.66 -4.60
CA SER A 211 -15.38 -14.09 -4.51
C SER A 211 -14.36 -14.41 -3.40
N TYR A 212 -13.78 -13.40 -2.76
CA TYR A 212 -12.73 -13.52 -1.74
C TYR A 212 -13.10 -12.69 -0.52
N GLY A 213 -12.57 -13.07 0.64
CA GLY A 213 -12.73 -12.29 1.86
C GLY A 213 -11.45 -12.15 2.67
N LEU A 214 -11.59 -11.65 3.90
CA LEU A 214 -10.46 -11.38 4.78
C LEU A 214 -9.59 -12.62 5.05
N LYS A 215 -10.20 -13.81 5.07
CA LYS A 215 -9.49 -15.08 5.27
C LYS A 215 -8.69 -15.53 4.05
N ASP A 216 -8.94 -14.96 2.88
CA ASP A 216 -8.22 -15.24 1.64
C ASP A 216 -7.12 -14.19 1.38
N GLY A 217 -6.99 -13.20 2.28
CA GLY A 217 -6.01 -12.11 2.17
C GLY A 217 -6.54 -10.85 1.48
N ILE A 218 -7.85 -10.76 1.22
CA ILE A 218 -8.48 -9.61 0.54
C ILE A 218 -9.33 -8.81 1.53
N GLY A 219 -9.05 -7.51 1.62
CA GLY A 219 -9.78 -6.52 2.40
C GLY A 219 -11.00 -5.93 1.68
N PRO A 220 -11.87 -5.20 2.41
CA PRO A 220 -13.12 -4.66 1.86
C PRO A 220 -12.93 -3.53 0.83
N GLY A 221 -11.73 -2.97 0.71
CA GLY A 221 -11.37 -1.99 -0.31
C GLY A 221 -11.18 -2.58 -1.71
N GLY A 222 -11.19 -3.91 -1.86
CA GLY A 222 -11.20 -4.62 -3.14
C GLY A 222 -10.02 -4.29 -4.06
N LEU A 223 -10.30 -4.30 -5.36
CA LEU A 223 -9.36 -3.97 -6.44
C LEU A 223 -9.70 -2.60 -7.02
N SER A 224 -8.74 -1.70 -7.03
CA SER A 224 -8.86 -0.38 -7.64
C SER A 224 -7.80 -0.20 -8.72
N VAL A 225 -8.22 0.20 -9.92
CA VAL A 225 -7.36 0.35 -11.09
C VAL A 225 -7.46 1.76 -11.65
N LEU A 226 -6.29 2.34 -11.93
CA LEU A 226 -6.10 3.56 -12.70
C LEU A 226 -5.33 3.20 -13.97
N VAL A 227 -5.79 3.66 -15.12
CA VAL A 227 -5.05 3.60 -16.38
C VAL A 227 -4.81 5.02 -16.85
N LEU A 228 -3.55 5.32 -17.16
CA LEU A 228 -3.14 6.59 -17.74
C LEU A 228 -2.59 6.35 -19.13
N LYS A 229 -3.05 7.14 -20.10
CA LYS A 229 -2.58 7.06 -21.48
C LYS A 229 -2.02 8.41 -21.93
N THR A 230 -0.76 8.42 -22.32
CA THR A 230 -0.12 9.54 -23.01
C THR A 230 -0.02 9.23 -24.51
N GLU A 231 0.60 10.12 -25.30
CA GLU A 231 0.98 9.80 -26.68
C GLU A 231 2.01 8.65 -26.75
N SER A 232 2.84 8.52 -25.71
CA SER A 232 3.99 7.61 -25.70
C SER A 232 3.68 6.22 -25.12
N ASP A 233 2.75 6.13 -24.17
CA ASP A 233 2.48 4.89 -23.43
C ASP A 233 1.06 4.83 -22.86
N THR A 234 0.66 3.62 -22.48
CA THR A 234 -0.52 3.37 -21.64
C THR A 234 -0.07 2.58 -20.43
N VAL A 235 -0.28 3.10 -19.23
CA VAL A 235 0.27 2.56 -17.98
C VAL A 235 -0.85 2.32 -17.00
N SER A 236 -0.79 1.21 -16.25
CA SER A 236 -1.76 0.90 -15.20
C SER A 236 -1.16 0.94 -13.79
N TYR A 237 -1.83 1.62 -12.87
CA TYR A 237 -1.58 1.54 -11.44
C TYR A 237 -2.71 0.74 -10.79
N ILE A 238 -2.33 -0.34 -10.12
CA ILE A 238 -3.26 -1.35 -9.59
C ILE A 238 -3.04 -1.43 -8.08
N THR A 239 -4.05 -1.08 -7.29
CA THR A 239 -4.03 -1.24 -5.83
C THR A 239 -5.00 -2.33 -5.42
N ILE A 240 -4.52 -3.32 -4.68
CA ILE A 240 -5.33 -4.39 -4.09
C ILE A 240 -5.40 -4.18 -2.58
N ASP A 241 -6.61 -4.12 -2.02
CA ASP A 241 -6.79 -4.07 -0.57
C ASP A 241 -6.42 -5.42 0.04
N GLY A 242 -5.24 -5.47 0.63
CA GLY A 242 -4.56 -6.64 1.14
C GLY A 242 -3.31 -6.17 1.89
N ASN A 243 -2.70 -7.05 2.68
CA ASN A 243 -1.48 -6.68 3.41
C ASN A 243 -0.28 -6.63 2.43
N ASN A 244 0.52 -7.69 2.34
CA ASN A 244 1.56 -7.83 1.33
C ASN A 244 1.10 -8.80 0.21
N MET A 245 1.96 -9.11 -0.76
CA MET A 245 1.65 -10.00 -1.88
C MET A 245 2.60 -11.19 -1.95
N GLN A 246 2.10 -12.36 -2.34
CA GLN A 246 2.94 -13.54 -2.56
C GLN A 246 3.99 -13.26 -3.65
N GLN A 247 5.25 -13.60 -3.35
CA GLN A 247 6.36 -13.51 -4.30
C GLN A 247 6.00 -14.08 -5.69
N GLY A 248 6.34 -13.32 -6.74
CA GLY A 248 6.10 -13.68 -8.13
C GLY A 248 4.70 -13.40 -8.66
N LEU A 249 3.69 -13.11 -7.81
CA LEU A 249 2.36 -12.75 -8.29
C LEU A 249 2.39 -11.39 -9.03
N ARG A 250 3.11 -10.40 -8.50
CA ARG A 250 3.23 -9.07 -9.12
C ARG A 250 3.69 -9.17 -10.57
N ASP A 251 4.75 -9.91 -10.85
CA ASP A 251 5.28 -10.06 -12.22
C ASP A 251 4.30 -10.77 -13.15
N ARG A 252 3.55 -11.76 -12.64
CA ARG A 252 2.50 -12.43 -13.41
C ARG A 252 1.36 -11.48 -13.77
N ILE A 253 0.94 -10.60 -12.84
CA ILE A 253 -0.08 -9.59 -13.09
C ILE A 253 0.43 -8.58 -14.13
N VAL A 254 1.63 -8.03 -13.94
CA VAL A 254 2.22 -7.05 -14.88
C VAL A 254 2.35 -7.65 -16.27
N GLN A 255 2.81 -8.89 -16.40
CA GLN A 255 2.88 -9.55 -17.70
C GLN A 255 1.50 -9.72 -18.34
N SER A 256 0.50 -10.19 -17.56
CA SER A 256 -0.86 -10.39 -18.09
C SER A 256 -1.53 -9.07 -18.50
N VAL A 257 -1.23 -7.97 -17.81
CA VAL A 257 -1.69 -6.62 -18.18
C VAL A 257 -1.00 -6.13 -19.45
N LYS A 258 0.28 -6.47 -19.66
CA LYS A 258 0.99 -6.16 -20.90
C LYS A 258 0.44 -6.94 -22.10
N ASP A 259 0.07 -8.20 -21.88
CA ASP A 259 -0.48 -9.06 -22.93
C ASP A 259 -1.82 -8.55 -23.50
N ILE A 260 -2.56 -7.72 -22.74
CA ILE A 260 -3.81 -7.06 -23.19
C ILE A 260 -3.59 -5.66 -23.80
N GLY A 261 -2.33 -5.26 -24.05
CA GLY A 261 -1.99 -4.04 -24.78
C GLY A 261 -1.69 -2.80 -23.94
N VAL A 262 -1.56 -2.94 -22.62
CA VAL A 262 -1.02 -1.89 -21.74
C VAL A 262 0.53 -1.93 -21.82
N SER A 263 1.19 -0.78 -21.91
CA SER A 263 2.65 -0.70 -22.09
C SER A 263 3.41 -1.18 -20.84
N ASP A 264 2.97 -0.77 -19.66
CA ASP A 264 3.57 -1.15 -18.36
C ASP A 264 2.52 -1.05 -17.24
N ALA A 265 2.80 -1.65 -16.08
CA ALA A 265 1.93 -1.55 -14.92
C ALA A 265 2.70 -1.70 -13.60
N GLU A 266 2.20 -1.06 -12.54
CA GLU A 266 2.64 -1.36 -11.17
C GLU A 266 1.49 -1.91 -10.35
N VAL A 267 1.79 -2.91 -9.52
CA VAL A 267 0.84 -3.57 -8.64
C VAL A 267 1.24 -3.30 -7.21
N MET A 268 0.32 -2.80 -6.42
CA MET A 268 0.54 -2.31 -5.07
C MET A 268 -0.51 -2.90 -4.15
N THR A 269 -0.21 -2.96 -2.86
CA THR A 269 -1.21 -3.25 -1.84
C THR A 269 -1.43 -2.06 -0.91
N THR A 270 -2.46 -2.14 -0.09
CA THR A 270 -2.81 -1.12 0.90
C THR A 270 -2.11 -1.31 2.24
N ASP A 271 -1.45 -2.46 2.42
CA ASP A 271 -0.98 -2.96 3.72
C ASP A 271 -2.11 -3.08 4.76
N THR A 272 -3.35 -3.41 4.36
CA THR A 272 -4.45 -3.49 5.34
C THR A 272 -4.20 -4.54 6.42
N HIS A 273 -4.31 -4.19 7.71
CA HIS A 273 -4.21 -5.16 8.80
C HIS A 273 -5.55 -5.83 9.13
N LEU A 274 -6.64 -5.50 8.42
CA LEU A 274 -7.93 -6.20 8.58
C LEU A 274 -7.81 -7.72 8.34
N VAL A 275 -6.87 -8.14 7.49
CA VAL A 275 -6.59 -9.54 7.19
C VAL A 275 -5.71 -10.23 8.25
N THR A 276 -5.13 -9.45 9.18
CA THR A 276 -4.14 -9.94 10.14
C THR A 276 -4.75 -10.77 11.26
N GLY A 277 -4.13 -11.93 11.53
CA GLY A 277 -4.45 -12.84 12.62
C GLY A 277 -5.80 -13.55 12.49
N LEU A 278 -6.20 -13.81 11.25
CA LEU A 278 -7.41 -14.56 10.90
C LEU A 278 -7.17 -16.04 10.64
N VAL A 279 -5.93 -16.41 10.32
CA VAL A 279 -5.56 -17.74 9.83
C VAL A 279 -4.34 -18.26 10.55
N ARG A 280 -4.17 -19.58 10.54
CA ARG A 280 -3.00 -20.25 11.11
C ARG A 280 -1.90 -20.36 10.05
N SER A 281 -1.30 -19.24 9.69
CA SER A 281 -0.11 -19.17 8.84
C SER A 281 1.08 -18.62 9.64
N PRO A 282 2.33 -18.84 9.21
CA PRO A 282 3.50 -18.25 9.85
C PRO A 282 3.43 -16.71 9.96
N LEU A 283 2.79 -16.06 8.99
CA LEU A 283 2.58 -14.60 8.94
C LEU A 283 1.36 -14.14 9.76
N GLY A 284 0.48 -15.05 10.18
CA GLY A 284 -0.81 -14.74 10.80
C GLY A 284 -1.89 -14.28 9.81
N TYR A 285 -1.55 -14.06 8.55
CA TYR A 285 -2.45 -13.77 7.43
C TYR A 285 -1.96 -14.48 6.16
N TYR A 286 -2.76 -14.42 5.09
CA TYR A 286 -2.30 -14.83 3.77
C TYR A 286 -2.00 -13.58 2.93
N PRO A 287 -0.77 -13.41 2.42
CA PRO A 287 -0.48 -12.41 1.41
C PRO A 287 -1.39 -12.58 0.20
N VAL A 288 -1.68 -11.49 -0.51
CA VAL A 288 -2.47 -11.51 -1.74
C VAL A 288 -1.88 -12.55 -2.69
N GLY A 289 -2.70 -13.53 -3.09
CA GLY A 289 -2.29 -14.65 -3.95
C GLY A 289 -2.05 -15.99 -3.25
N ALA A 290 -1.77 -16.00 -1.95
CA ALA A 290 -1.31 -17.20 -1.25
C ALA A 290 -2.42 -18.21 -0.92
N ALA A 291 -3.68 -17.76 -0.82
CA ALA A 291 -4.82 -18.59 -0.45
C ALA A 291 -6.00 -18.48 -1.43
N LEU A 292 -5.73 -18.09 -2.68
CA LEU A 292 -6.75 -17.90 -3.72
C LEU A 292 -6.34 -18.52 -5.06
N PRO A 293 -7.28 -18.85 -5.97
CA PRO A 293 -6.96 -19.41 -7.28
C PRO A 293 -6.30 -18.36 -8.17
N THR A 294 -4.97 -18.40 -8.26
CA THR A 294 -4.18 -17.33 -8.91
C THR A 294 -4.60 -17.04 -10.35
N ALA A 295 -4.95 -18.05 -11.15
CA ALA A 295 -5.34 -17.85 -12.55
C ALA A 295 -6.64 -17.04 -12.67
N SER A 296 -7.67 -17.37 -11.90
CA SER A 296 -8.94 -16.64 -11.87
C SER A 296 -8.76 -15.23 -11.32
N PHE A 297 -7.93 -15.07 -10.30
CA PHE A 297 -7.62 -13.76 -9.72
C PHE A 297 -6.90 -12.82 -10.70
N VAL A 298 -5.85 -13.31 -11.37
CA VAL A 298 -5.16 -12.54 -12.42
C VAL A 298 -6.12 -12.20 -13.57
N THR A 299 -6.99 -13.14 -13.96
CA THR A 299 -8.02 -12.88 -14.98
C THR A 299 -8.95 -11.73 -14.55
N GLN A 300 -9.45 -11.75 -13.32
CA GLN A 300 -10.30 -10.68 -12.78
C GLN A 300 -9.57 -9.32 -12.76
N ILE A 301 -8.30 -9.30 -12.37
CA ILE A 301 -7.47 -8.07 -12.43
C ILE A 301 -7.38 -7.55 -13.87
N THR A 302 -7.04 -8.42 -14.83
CA THR A 302 -6.93 -7.99 -16.24
C THR A 302 -8.25 -7.49 -16.82
N GLN A 303 -9.38 -8.11 -16.44
CA GLN A 303 -10.70 -7.64 -16.85
C GLN A 303 -11.01 -6.25 -16.28
N THR A 304 -10.64 -5.99 -15.03
CA THR A 304 -10.81 -4.66 -14.42
C THR A 304 -9.90 -3.62 -15.08
N VAL A 305 -8.68 -3.99 -15.46
CA VAL A 305 -7.82 -3.13 -16.28
C VAL A 305 -8.44 -2.84 -17.65
N GLN A 306 -9.04 -3.83 -18.33
CA GLN A 306 -9.74 -3.60 -19.58
C GLN A 306 -10.94 -2.65 -19.43
N LYS A 307 -11.69 -2.72 -18.32
CA LYS A 307 -12.76 -1.76 -18.00
C LYS A 307 -12.20 -0.35 -17.87
N ALA A 308 -11.06 -0.18 -17.18
CA ALA A 308 -10.37 1.10 -17.05
C ALA A 308 -9.77 1.62 -18.37
N VAL A 309 -9.35 0.73 -19.28
CA VAL A 309 -8.93 1.14 -20.64
C VAL A 309 -10.13 1.61 -21.46
N ALA A 310 -11.28 0.94 -21.32
CA ALA A 310 -12.49 1.23 -22.10
C ALA A 310 -13.14 2.59 -21.78
N ASN A 311 -12.86 3.16 -20.60
CA ASN A 311 -13.38 4.47 -20.18
C ASN A 311 -12.32 5.58 -20.15
N LEU A 312 -11.22 5.44 -20.91
CA LEU A 312 -10.22 6.49 -21.06
C LEU A 312 -10.81 7.77 -21.67
N GLU A 313 -10.69 8.88 -20.94
CA GLU A 313 -11.10 10.21 -21.41
C GLU A 313 -10.04 11.29 -21.13
N GLU A 314 -10.06 12.37 -21.91
CA GLU A 314 -9.17 13.53 -21.73
C GLU A 314 -9.32 14.10 -20.33
N SER A 315 -8.21 14.21 -19.61
CA SER A 315 -8.24 14.44 -18.17
C SER A 315 -7.28 15.53 -17.72
N SER A 316 -7.46 15.96 -16.47
CA SER A 316 -6.55 16.86 -15.78
C SER A 316 -6.32 16.40 -14.35
N ALA A 317 -5.17 16.75 -13.78
CA ALA A 317 -4.79 16.37 -12.43
C ALA A 317 -4.79 17.58 -11.47
N GLY A 318 -5.19 17.30 -10.24
CA GLY A 318 -5.13 18.19 -9.08
C GLY A 318 -4.29 17.53 -8.00
N VAL A 319 -3.58 18.33 -7.21
CA VAL A 319 -2.72 17.84 -6.14
C VAL A 319 -2.96 18.63 -4.88
N SER A 320 -3.07 17.93 -3.76
CA SER A 320 -3.11 18.54 -2.44
C SER A 320 -2.21 17.80 -1.47
N LYS A 321 -1.78 18.53 -0.43
CA LYS A 321 -0.94 18.04 0.64
C LYS A 321 -1.42 18.67 1.95
N PHE A 322 -1.61 17.86 2.97
CA PHE A 322 -1.94 18.34 4.31
C PHE A 322 -1.31 17.44 5.37
N SER A 323 -1.10 18.01 6.57
CA SER A 323 -0.52 17.31 7.70
C SER A 323 -1.30 17.57 8.97
N LEU A 324 -1.47 16.53 9.79
CA LEU A 324 -2.20 16.60 11.06
C LEU A 324 -1.36 16.06 12.21
N GLN A 325 -1.42 16.74 13.35
CA GLN A 325 -0.89 16.21 14.60
C GLN A 325 -1.92 15.28 15.25
N MET A 326 -1.52 14.04 15.50
CA MET A 326 -2.38 12.94 15.94
C MET A 326 -1.72 12.08 17.00
N GLN A 327 -2.53 11.35 17.75
CA GLN A 327 -2.04 10.37 18.72
C GLN A 327 -1.69 9.05 18.02
N VAL A 328 -0.40 8.73 18.00
CA VAL A 328 0.17 7.53 17.40
C VAL A 328 0.80 6.63 18.46
N LEU A 329 1.05 5.35 18.19
CA LEU A 329 1.67 4.46 19.18
C LEU A 329 3.06 4.92 19.62
N GLY A 330 3.91 5.37 18.70
CA GLY A 330 5.31 5.64 18.99
C GLY A 330 6.17 4.37 19.18
N SER A 331 7.49 4.53 19.11
CA SER A 331 8.42 3.38 19.12
C SER A 331 8.48 2.64 20.45
N GLU A 332 8.46 3.36 21.57
CA GLU A 332 8.62 2.75 22.90
C GLU A 332 7.42 1.87 23.25
N THR A 333 6.21 2.37 22.96
CA THR A 333 4.97 1.64 23.20
C THR A 333 4.84 0.43 22.28
N PHE A 334 5.19 0.56 21.01
CA PHE A 334 5.19 -0.58 20.09
C PHE A 334 6.13 -1.70 20.55
N GLN A 335 7.36 -1.36 20.96
CA GLN A 335 8.32 -2.33 21.52
C GLN A 335 7.83 -2.94 22.84
N SER A 336 7.18 -2.15 23.70
CA SER A 336 6.60 -2.64 24.96
C SER A 336 5.47 -3.64 24.72
N ILE A 337 4.55 -3.35 23.79
CA ILE A 337 3.43 -4.24 23.44
C ILE A 337 3.95 -5.54 22.81
N THR A 338 4.81 -5.43 21.79
CA THR A 338 5.36 -6.61 21.09
C THR A 338 6.18 -7.49 22.03
N SER A 339 7.01 -6.91 22.91
CA SER A 339 7.76 -7.67 23.92
C SER A 339 6.87 -8.31 24.98
N PHE A 340 5.75 -7.67 25.37
CA PHE A 340 4.77 -8.26 26.28
C PHE A 340 4.05 -9.45 25.63
N ILE A 341 3.52 -9.28 24.42
CA ILE A 341 2.85 -10.35 23.66
C ILE A 341 3.82 -11.53 23.44
N GLY A 342 5.05 -11.26 23.02
CA GLY A 342 6.07 -12.30 22.84
C GLY A 342 6.46 -13.02 24.12
N ARG A 343 6.36 -12.38 25.30
CA ARG A 343 6.53 -13.06 26.60
C ARG A 343 5.35 -13.97 26.91
N VAL A 344 4.12 -13.48 26.73
CA VAL A 344 2.89 -14.26 26.97
C VAL A 344 2.82 -15.47 26.03
N ALA A 345 3.08 -15.29 24.74
CA ALA A 345 3.09 -16.38 23.76
C ALA A 345 4.11 -17.47 24.12
N ARG A 346 5.34 -17.09 24.50
CA ARG A 346 6.36 -18.04 24.97
C ARG A 346 5.92 -18.76 26.25
N GLN A 347 5.27 -18.06 27.18
CA GLN A 347 4.76 -18.67 28.40
C GLN A 347 3.66 -19.70 28.09
N ILE A 348 2.70 -19.35 27.23
CA ILE A 348 1.64 -20.27 26.80
C ILE A 348 2.25 -21.49 26.10
N GLY A 349 3.20 -21.29 25.17
CA GLY A 349 3.88 -22.39 24.49
C GLY A 349 4.61 -23.33 25.44
N ARG A 350 5.31 -22.79 26.45
CA ARG A 350 5.94 -23.60 27.52
C ARG A 350 4.90 -24.39 28.31
N SER A 351 3.80 -23.75 28.72
CA SER A 351 2.71 -24.43 29.44
C SER A 351 2.11 -25.57 28.62
N PHE A 352 1.94 -25.38 27.31
CA PHE A 352 1.42 -26.41 26.41
C PHE A 352 2.38 -27.62 26.32
N LEU A 353 3.69 -27.37 26.19
CA LEU A 353 4.72 -28.41 26.24
C LEU A 353 4.70 -29.21 27.54
N TRP A 354 4.49 -28.54 28.69
CA TRP A 354 4.35 -29.22 29.98
C TRP A 354 3.08 -30.09 30.03
N ILE A 355 1.97 -29.60 29.50
CA ILE A 355 0.71 -30.35 29.43
C ILE A 355 0.84 -31.57 28.53
N GLU A 356 1.42 -31.43 27.33
CA GLU A 356 1.68 -32.56 26.42
C GLU A 356 2.64 -33.58 27.01
N SER A 357 3.72 -33.13 27.63
CA SER A 357 4.68 -34.04 28.29
C SER A 357 4.01 -34.79 29.45
N GLY A 358 3.19 -34.10 30.25
CA GLY A 358 2.46 -34.69 31.36
C GLY A 358 1.39 -35.69 30.90
N SER A 359 0.64 -35.36 29.85
CA SER A 359 -0.38 -36.27 29.29
C SER A 359 0.24 -37.48 28.61
N PHE A 360 1.38 -37.31 27.91
CA PHE A 360 2.17 -38.42 27.37
C PHE A 360 2.68 -39.34 28.49
N LEU A 361 3.25 -38.78 29.56
CA LEU A 361 3.76 -39.56 30.69
C LEU A 361 2.64 -40.32 31.42
N LEU A 362 1.48 -39.68 31.60
CA LEU A 362 0.29 -40.32 32.16
C LEU A 362 -0.20 -41.47 31.26
N ALA A 363 -0.24 -41.28 29.95
CA ALA A 363 -0.61 -42.32 29.00
C ALA A 363 0.35 -43.52 29.06
N VAL A 364 1.66 -43.27 29.14
CA VAL A 364 2.68 -44.32 29.32
C VAL A 364 2.45 -45.07 30.63
N VAL A 365 2.24 -44.37 31.76
CA VAL A 365 1.97 -45.02 33.05
C VAL A 365 0.73 -45.92 32.99
N ILE A 366 -0.37 -45.44 32.40
CA ILE A 366 -1.60 -46.25 32.24
C ILE A 366 -1.30 -47.52 31.42
N LEU A 367 -0.49 -47.41 30.37
CA LEU A 367 -0.15 -48.52 29.47
C LEU A 367 0.74 -49.61 30.12
N PHE A 368 1.45 -49.28 31.20
CA PHE A 368 2.29 -50.22 31.96
C PHE A 368 1.62 -50.73 33.25
N VAL A 369 0.53 -50.09 33.70
CA VAL A 369 -0.21 -50.46 34.91
C VAL A 369 -1.45 -51.30 34.59
N VAL A 370 -1.97 -51.21 33.36
CA VAL A 370 -2.95 -52.13 32.77
C VAL A 370 -2.22 -53.20 31.98
#